data_AF-A0A7W0I5Z8-F1
#
_entry.id   AF-A0A7W0I5Z8-F1
#
_cell.length_a   1.000
_cell.length_b   1.000
_cell.length_c   1.000
_cell.angle_alpha   90.00
_cell.angle_beta   90.00
_cell.angle_gamma   90.00
#
_symmetry.space_group_name_H-M   'P 1'
#
loop_
_entity.id
_entity.type
_entity.pdbx_description
1 polymer ?
#
loop_
_entity_poly.entity_id
_entity_poly.type
_entity_poly.pdbx_seq_one_letter_code
_entity_poly.pdbx_strand_id
1 'polypeptide(L)' 'MPSSIVFNMININNQNTNATIGIGENAQSSWDSHSKNNYGTGEFIGNSISANIVNLIFDNDFIDAPINDQDFKPAVTNQA' A
#
# COMPACT_ATOMS: atom_id res chain seq x y z
N MET A 1 5.37 -0.60 28.62
CA MET A 1 6.30 0.39 29.23
C MET A 1 5.88 1.79 28.81
N PRO A 2 6.13 2.90 29.54
CA PRO A 2 5.82 4.23 29.00
C PRO A 2 6.80 4.55 27.85
N SER A 3 6.38 4.31 26.62
CA SER A 3 7.11 4.66 25.41
C SER A 3 6.80 6.12 25.07
N SER A 4 7.65 7.04 25.54
CA SER A 4 7.59 8.42 25.05
C SER A 4 8.12 8.45 23.62
N ILE A 5 7.24 8.73 22.67
CA ILE A 5 7.60 8.84 21.26
C ILE A 5 7.21 10.25 20.80
N VAL A 6 8.21 11.08 20.56
CA VAL A 6 8.03 12.48 20.18
C VAL A 6 8.83 12.73 18.91
N PHE A 7 8.13 13.16 17.87
CA PHE A 7 8.72 13.60 16.61
C PHE A 7 8.06 14.89 16.18
N ASN A 8 8.82 15.75 15.50
CA ASN A 8 8.34 17.02 14.99
C ASN A 8 7.36 16.83 13.82
N MET A 9 7.66 15.93 12.89
CA MET A 9 6.77 15.60 11.77
C MET A 9 7.12 14.24 11.15
N ILE A 10 6.11 13.49 10.74
CA ILE A 10 6.21 12.39 9.79
C ILE A 10 5.55 12.89 8.51
N ASN A 11 6.33 13.09 7.45
CA ASN A 11 5.79 13.49 6.16
C ASN A 11 5.92 12.33 5.17
N ILE A 12 4.80 11.87 4.65
CA ILE A 12 4.72 10.74 3.74
C ILE A 12 4.00 11.21 2.50
N ASN A 13 4.72 11.19 1.38
CA ASN A 13 4.19 11.71 0.12
C ASN A 13 3.25 10.70 -0.56
N ASN A 14 3.45 9.39 -0.34
CA ASN A 14 2.52 8.36 -0.79
C ASN A 14 2.69 7.05 -0.01
N GLN A 15 1.62 6.27 0.02
CA GLN A 15 1.57 4.88 0.46
C GLN A 15 0.69 4.10 -0.49
N ASN A 16 1.18 2.97 -1.00
CA ASN A 16 0.44 2.13 -1.93
C ASN A 16 -0.07 0.85 -1.26
N THR A 17 -0.70 -0.01 -2.06
CA THR A 17 -1.28 -1.30 -1.66
C THR A 17 -0.45 -2.01 -0.58
N ASN A 18 -1.10 -2.36 0.54
CA ASN A 18 -0.48 -3.03 1.69
C ASN A 18 0.56 -2.22 2.50
N ALA A 19 0.39 -0.90 2.63
CA ALA A 19 1.32 -0.05 3.38
C ALA A 19 0.82 0.38 4.77
N THR A 20 1.76 0.60 5.68
CA THR A 20 1.51 0.94 7.09
C THR A 20 2.53 1.95 7.60
N ILE A 21 2.13 2.77 8.58
CA ILE A 21 3.02 3.61 9.37
C ILE A 21 2.84 3.17 10.81
N GLY A 22 3.70 2.27 11.28
CA GLY A 22 3.68 1.79 12.65
C GLY A 22 4.52 2.70 13.55
N ILE A 23 3.94 3.18 14.65
CA ILE A 23 4.65 3.95 15.68
C ILE A 23 4.39 3.34 17.05
N GLY A 24 5.46 3.08 17.80
CA GLY A 24 5.38 2.37 19.09
C GLY A 24 5.28 0.85 18.93
N GLU A 25 4.75 0.18 19.94
CA GLU A 25 4.59 -1.27 19.95
C GLU A 25 3.42 -1.66 19.03
N ASN A 26 3.73 -2.26 17.88
CA ASN A 26 2.74 -2.64 16.87
C ASN A 26 2.83 -4.13 16.55
N ALA A 27 1.69 -4.82 16.57
CA ALA A 27 1.55 -6.19 16.10
C ALA A 27 0.63 -6.16 14.88
N GLN A 28 1.25 -6.19 13.69
CA GLN A 28 0.55 -6.15 12.42
C GLN A 28 0.74 -7.51 11.74
N SER A 29 -0.24 -8.38 11.92
CA SER A 29 -0.26 -9.72 11.35
C SER A 29 -1.47 -9.89 10.45
N SER A 30 -1.43 -10.90 9.58
CA SER A 30 -2.55 -11.25 8.69
C SER A 30 -2.86 -10.19 7.61
N TRP A 31 -1.82 -9.51 7.10
CA TRP A 31 -1.96 -8.52 6.04
C TRP A 31 -1.93 -9.18 4.67
N ASP A 32 -3.01 -8.98 3.92
CA ASP A 32 -3.07 -9.36 2.52
C ASP A 32 -3.52 -8.20 1.67
N SER A 33 -2.93 -8.15 0.48
CA SER A 33 -3.36 -7.20 -0.51
C SER A 33 -3.02 -7.68 -1.89
N HIS A 34 -3.90 -7.35 -2.80
CA HIS A 34 -3.81 -7.67 -4.20
C HIS A 34 -4.28 -6.45 -4.97
N SER A 35 -3.55 -6.10 -6.01
CA SER A 35 -3.93 -5.01 -6.89
C SER A 35 -3.45 -5.35 -8.28
N LYS A 36 -4.35 -5.25 -9.26
CA LYS A 36 -3.95 -5.04 -10.63
C LYS A 36 -4.16 -3.57 -10.94
N ASN A 37 -3.09 -2.91 -11.35
CA ASN A 37 -3.12 -1.51 -11.72
C ASN A 37 -2.60 -1.36 -13.14
N ASN A 38 -3.43 -0.78 -14.00
CA ASN A 38 -3.06 -0.44 -15.37
C ASN A 38 -3.05 1.08 -15.51
N TYR A 39 -1.93 1.68 -15.14
CA TYR A 39 -1.78 3.12 -15.26
C TYR A 39 -1.15 3.49 -16.59
N GLY A 40 -1.74 4.48 -17.26
CA GLY A 40 -1.19 5.01 -18.50
C GLY A 40 0.04 5.86 -18.20
N THR A 41 -0.15 6.90 -17.39
CA THR A 41 0.93 7.80 -16.96
C THR A 41 1.50 7.46 -15.59
N GLY A 42 0.86 6.56 -14.83
CA GLY A 42 1.26 6.27 -13.46
C GLY A 42 0.80 7.36 -12.46
N GLU A 43 1.46 7.37 -11.30
CA GLU A 43 1.19 8.30 -10.21
C GLU A 43 2.26 9.40 -10.16
N PHE A 44 1.82 10.64 -9.98
CA PHE A 44 2.71 11.77 -9.72
C PHE A 44 2.62 12.14 -8.24
N ILE A 45 3.70 11.89 -7.50
CA ILE A 45 3.73 12.00 -6.05
C ILE A 45 4.66 13.15 -5.65
N GLY A 46 4.15 14.09 -4.86
CA GLY A 46 4.85 15.33 -4.50
C GLY A 46 4.76 16.40 -5.59
N ASN A 47 5.63 17.42 -5.52
CA ASN A 47 5.62 18.52 -6.48
C ASN A 47 5.99 18.01 -7.89
N SER A 48 5.01 18.03 -8.79
CA SER A 48 5.13 17.42 -10.10
C SER A 48 4.32 18.20 -11.14
N ILE A 49 4.91 18.38 -12.32
CA ILE A 49 4.28 19.01 -13.48
C ILE A 49 4.35 18.01 -14.61
N SER A 50 3.19 17.68 -15.18
CA SER A 50 3.07 16.82 -16.33
C SER A 50 2.23 17.52 -17.40
N ALA A 51 2.70 17.46 -18.64
CA ALA A 51 2.05 18.13 -19.77
C ALA A 51 2.24 17.33 -21.06
N ASN A 52 1.28 17.45 -21.98
CA ASN A 52 1.28 16.80 -23.29
C ASN A 52 1.37 15.26 -23.25
N ILE A 53 0.69 14.63 -22.28
CA ILE A 53 0.71 13.18 -22.13
C ILE A 53 -0.53 12.56 -22.78
N VAL A 54 -0.30 11.60 -23.67
CA VAL A 54 -1.32 10.78 -24.29
C VAL A 54 -0.99 9.33 -23.97
N ASN A 55 -1.94 8.61 -23.38
CA ASN A 55 -1.79 7.18 -23.09
C ASN A 55 -2.90 6.41 -23.79
N LEU A 56 -2.55 5.25 -24.31
CA LEU A 56 -3.48 4.23 -24.75
C LEU A 56 -3.15 2.96 -23.98
N ILE A 57 -4.13 2.46 -23.23
CA ILE A 57 -4.00 1.19 -22.51
C ILE A 57 -4.99 0.24 -23.13
N PHE A 58 -4.49 -0.87 -23.65
CA PHE A 58 -5.30 -1.93 -24.21
C PHE A 58 -5.05 -3.20 -23.40
N ASP A 59 -6.06 -3.61 -22.68
CA ASP A 59 -6.03 -4.69 -21.71
C ASP A 59 -7.21 -5.61 -22.01
N ASN A 60 -6.98 -6.54 -22.92
CA ASN A 60 -8.03 -7.40 -23.46
C ASN A 60 -7.83 -8.83 -22.95
N ASP A 61 -8.09 -9.01 -21.66
CA ASP A 61 -8.13 -10.31 -21.02
C ASP A 61 -9.58 -10.82 -20.90
N PHE A 62 -9.74 -12.15 -20.91
CA PHE A 62 -11.04 -12.81 -20.70
C PHE A 62 -11.36 -12.98 -19.22
N ILE A 63 -10.33 -13.14 -18.39
CA ILE A 63 -10.41 -13.12 -16.92
C ILE A 63 -9.25 -12.27 -16.43
N ASP A 64 -9.60 -11.19 -15.77
CA ASP A 64 -8.63 -10.26 -15.22
C ASP A 64 -8.42 -10.48 -13.71
N ALA A 65 -7.15 -10.52 -13.30
CA ALA A 65 -6.70 -10.56 -11.91
C ALA A 65 -7.50 -11.49 -10.98
N PRO A 66 -7.66 -12.79 -11.29
CA PRO A 66 -8.33 -13.70 -10.38
C PRO A 66 -7.49 -13.84 -9.12
N ILE A 67 -8.04 -13.38 -8.01
CA ILE A 67 -7.43 -13.48 -6.69
C ILE A 67 -8.01 -14.69 -6.00
N ASN A 68 -7.15 -15.61 -5.58
CA ASN A 68 -7.52 -16.76 -4.78
C ASN A 68 -6.69 -16.76 -3.49
N ASP A 69 -7.27 -16.17 -2.45
CA ASP A 69 -6.71 -16.18 -1.09
C ASP A 69 -7.39 -17.29 -0.29
N GLN A 70 -6.68 -18.42 -0.12
CA GLN A 70 -7.16 -19.61 0.60
C GLN A 70 -6.26 -19.95 1.79
N ASP A 71 -5.71 -18.95 2.46
CA ASP A 71 -4.89 -19.19 3.64
C ASP A 71 -5.68 -19.02 4.95
N PHE A 72 -5.09 -19.52 6.03
CA PHE A 72 -5.53 -19.28 7.39
C PHE A 72 -4.48 -18.39 8.04
N LYS A 73 -4.89 -17.22 8.54
CA LYS A 73 -3.96 -16.21 9.06
C LYS A 73 -4.00 -16.15 10.59
N PRO A 74 -3.23 -16.99 11.31
CA PRO A 74 -3.18 -16.95 12.77
C PRO A 74 -2.46 -15.67 13.23
N ALA A 75 -3.17 -14.83 13.98
CA ALA A 75 -2.58 -13.71 14.67
C ALA A 75 -2.06 -14.16 16.05
N VAL A 76 -0.75 -14.24 16.24
CA VAL A 76 -0.15 -14.31 17.58
C VAL A 76 0.19 -12.90 18.00
N THR A 77 -0.74 -12.20 18.66
CA THR A 77 -0.48 -10.90 19.28
C THR A 77 0.15 -11.11 20.65
N ASN A 78 1.41 -11.58 20.68
CA ASN A 78 2.22 -11.48 21.88
C ASN A 78 2.81 -10.07 21.94
N GLN A 79 2.02 -9.12 22.45
CA GLN A 79 2.54 -7.83 22.88
C GLN A 79 2.73 -7.89 24.40
N ALA A 80 3.92 -7.52 24.87
CA ALA A 80 4.29 -7.41 26.28
C ALA A 80 4.29 -5.94 26.71
#